data_AF-A0A166MRD5-F1
#
_entry.id   AF-A0A166MRD5-F1
#
_cell.length_a   1.000
_cell.length_b   1.000
_cell.length_c   1.000
_cell.angle_alpha   90.00
_cell.angle_beta   90.00
_cell.angle_gamma   90.00
#
_symmetry.space_group_name_H-M   'P 1'
#
loop_
_entity.id
_entity.type
_entity.pdbx_description
1 polymer ?
#
loop_
_entity_poly.entity_id
_entity_poly.type
_entity_poly.pdbx_seq_one_letter_code
_entity_poly.pdbx_strand_id
1 'polypeptide(L)'
;IQTQLFVPETAHLITILASVGTVIMRTSVHGLALNLIQSLFASRLDHAQSAEQLRVLLDVATSPETLRSFGLSRADQSSEFNAAETFNDVEAVDALENITKLLVKVIAAAAPSIALQNVWRARWMSLVVSTAFQISPYIQGRAFTVLGVLARSDVDDDLLYQILVAFRKALQMGEEVEAPYIVSMIRCLTNVMPALPASSRYLPQLFWIPVTLLQTPNAVIFKESLRLLEAVVRTMQGHQLFAENDGLVNYMLDTRDSFADLIPQFEQVEGLNFDVSFTFSLTTLIYRGIRVASMREASQSTLRTLLRVTTRSSPVDGEPRTALDPDAVAYFIALFPWATSSREQVAELLREADLPPEQWLPPPNQGNNARTGSTLALPAELLGVMDHAATALQAVGLVSMMEATSSPTPSERANMMRFIGDVGKSWPEYSMMACAHRLETLPETVHDLFSDNVDPALVQVASALIKMTLDEAATIGGGPAGSSVATLEAISESRQTLRTSLEEIKMHGILEARPFSRESGGRVMEQVSDMIGVIVETS
;
A
#
# COMPACT_ATOMS: atom_id res chain seq x y z
N ILE A 1 -17.93 -33.57 26.45
CA ILE A 1 -16.86 -34.43 25.92
C ILE A 1 -17.03 -34.68 24.41
N GLN A 2 -18.19 -35.15 23.92
CA GLN A 2 -18.39 -35.38 22.47
C GLN A 2 -18.27 -34.11 21.60
N THR A 3 -18.75 -32.96 22.06
CA THR A 3 -18.67 -31.68 21.31
C THR A 3 -17.24 -31.18 21.09
N GLN A 4 -16.30 -31.58 21.96
CA GLN A 4 -14.88 -31.20 21.84
C GLN A 4 -14.15 -31.93 20.71
N LEU A 5 -14.71 -33.05 20.22
CA LEU A 5 -14.11 -33.82 19.12
C LEU A 5 -14.28 -33.16 17.77
N PHE A 6 -15.39 -32.44 17.56
CA PHE A 6 -15.78 -31.87 16.26
C PHE A 6 -15.61 -30.36 16.19
N VAL A 7 -14.87 -29.75 17.12
CA VAL A 7 -14.60 -28.29 17.11
C VAL A 7 -13.99 -27.85 15.77
N PRO A 8 -12.94 -28.53 15.24
CA PRO A 8 -12.33 -28.14 13.97
C PRO A 8 -13.29 -28.27 12.79
N GLU A 9 -14.02 -29.39 12.70
CA GLU A 9 -14.99 -29.65 11.63
C GLU A 9 -16.14 -28.65 11.66
N THR A 10 -16.63 -28.28 12.85
CA THR A 10 -17.70 -27.29 13.02
C THR A 10 -17.21 -25.90 12.62
N ALA A 11 -16.00 -25.50 13.04
CA ALA A 11 -15.40 -24.22 12.63
C ALA A 11 -15.18 -24.16 11.11
N HIS A 12 -14.75 -25.26 10.50
CA HIS A 12 -14.62 -25.38 9.05
C HIS A 12 -15.97 -25.21 8.34
N LEU A 13 -17.02 -25.93 8.76
CA LEU A 13 -18.35 -25.80 8.17
C LEU A 13 -18.92 -24.39 8.32
N ILE A 14 -18.79 -23.79 9.51
CA ILE A 14 -19.24 -22.41 9.75
C ILE A 14 -18.55 -21.46 8.78
N THR A 15 -17.22 -21.54 8.68
CA THR A 15 -16.48 -20.64 7.81
C THR A 15 -16.81 -20.85 6.35
N ILE A 16 -16.93 -22.09 5.85
CA ILE A 16 -17.27 -22.38 4.44
C ILE A 16 -18.73 -22.00 4.07
N LEU A 17 -19.66 -21.94 5.03
CA LEU A 17 -21.07 -21.66 4.76
C LEU A 17 -21.56 -20.27 5.22
N ALA A 18 -20.74 -19.52 5.97
CA ALA A 18 -21.11 -18.20 6.48
C ALA A 18 -21.59 -17.25 5.36
N SER A 19 -22.68 -16.53 5.61
CA SER A 19 -23.22 -15.52 4.68
C SER A 19 -23.71 -16.06 3.33
N VAL A 20 -23.76 -17.38 3.15
CA VAL A 20 -24.23 -18.03 1.92
C VAL A 20 -25.70 -18.41 2.03
N GLY A 21 -26.43 -18.29 0.92
CA GLY A 21 -27.81 -18.75 0.80
C GLY A 21 -28.84 -17.82 1.41
N THR A 22 -30.02 -18.37 1.70
CA THR A 22 -31.17 -17.64 2.25
C THR A 22 -30.93 -17.19 3.68
N VAL A 23 -31.74 -16.26 4.18
CA VAL A 23 -31.70 -15.81 5.59
C VAL A 23 -31.80 -16.99 6.56
N ILE A 24 -32.59 -18.01 6.25
CA ILE A 24 -32.72 -19.23 7.04
C ILE A 24 -31.39 -19.98 7.14
N MET A 25 -30.68 -20.14 6.01
CA MET A 25 -29.37 -20.80 5.98
C MET A 25 -28.35 -20.00 6.81
N ARG A 26 -28.28 -18.69 6.58
CA ARG A 26 -27.38 -17.78 7.32
C ARG A 26 -27.65 -17.81 8.82
N THR A 27 -28.92 -17.77 9.22
CA THR A 27 -29.36 -17.88 10.63
C THR A 27 -28.98 -19.23 11.22
N SER A 28 -29.10 -20.31 10.46
CA SER A 28 -28.71 -21.65 10.90
C SER A 28 -27.21 -21.76 11.12
N VAL A 29 -26.40 -21.19 10.23
CA VAL A 29 -24.92 -21.15 10.36
C VAL A 29 -24.48 -20.28 11.54
N HIS A 30 -25.11 -19.13 11.75
CA HIS A 30 -24.88 -18.29 12.93
C HIS A 30 -25.28 -19.02 14.23
N GLY A 31 -26.44 -19.67 14.24
CA GLY A 31 -26.88 -20.51 15.36
C GLY A 31 -25.91 -21.67 15.65
N LEU A 32 -25.33 -22.29 14.62
CA LEU A 32 -24.28 -23.30 14.78
C LEU A 32 -23.03 -22.72 15.46
N ALA A 33 -22.62 -21.51 15.09
CA ALA A 33 -21.50 -20.81 15.74
C ALA A 33 -21.80 -20.49 17.20
N LEU A 34 -23.00 -19.98 17.52
CA LEU A 34 -23.41 -19.72 18.90
C LEU A 34 -23.45 -21.00 19.74
N ASN A 35 -24.01 -22.08 19.20
CA ASN A 35 -24.09 -23.37 19.88
C ASN A 35 -22.69 -23.92 20.16
N LEU A 36 -21.74 -23.76 19.24
CA LEU A 36 -20.34 -24.12 19.45
C LEU A 36 -19.74 -23.34 20.63
N ILE A 37 -19.87 -22.00 20.62
CA ILE A 37 -19.33 -21.13 21.69
C ILE A 37 -19.95 -21.47 23.05
N GLN A 38 -21.28 -21.60 23.11
CA GLN A 38 -22.01 -21.93 24.34
C GLN A 38 -21.63 -23.31 24.88
N SER A 39 -21.49 -24.31 24.00
CA SER A 39 -21.07 -25.65 24.39
C SER A 39 -19.64 -25.65 24.97
N LEU A 40 -18.75 -24.85 24.38
CA LEU A 40 -17.38 -24.70 24.86
C LEU A 40 -17.34 -23.94 26.19
N PHE A 41 -18.13 -22.87 26.34
CA PHE A 41 -18.31 -22.14 27.59
C PHE A 41 -18.80 -23.05 28.73
N ALA A 42 -19.86 -23.82 28.48
CA ALA A 42 -20.39 -24.78 29.45
C ALA A 42 -19.35 -25.84 29.86
N SER A 43 -18.42 -26.19 28.96
CA SER A 43 -17.32 -27.13 29.24
C SER A 43 -16.14 -26.53 30.01
N ARG A 44 -16.18 -25.22 30.31
CA ARG A 44 -15.09 -24.46 30.95
C ARG A 44 -15.53 -23.67 32.18
N LEU A 45 -16.70 -23.95 32.74
CA LEU A 45 -17.23 -23.26 33.93
C LEU A 45 -16.33 -23.42 35.17
N ASP A 46 -15.51 -24.47 35.20
CA ASP A 46 -14.50 -24.75 36.21
C ASP A 46 -13.27 -23.84 36.12
N HIS A 47 -13.01 -23.25 34.94
CA HIS A 47 -11.87 -22.37 34.69
C HIS A 47 -12.34 -20.92 34.50
N ALA A 48 -12.35 -20.15 35.60
CA ALA A 48 -12.88 -18.78 35.63
C ALA A 48 -12.36 -17.86 34.51
N GLN A 49 -11.06 -17.92 34.19
CA GLN A 49 -10.46 -17.09 33.14
C GLN A 49 -10.97 -17.47 31.74
N SER A 50 -10.96 -18.75 31.39
CA SER A 50 -11.47 -19.24 30.10
C SER A 50 -12.97 -19.04 29.96
N ALA A 51 -13.73 -19.25 31.04
CA ALA A 51 -15.17 -18.98 31.08
C ALA A 51 -15.46 -17.50 30.79
N GLU A 52 -14.75 -16.58 31.46
CA GLU A 52 -14.95 -15.15 31.24
C GLU A 52 -14.58 -14.72 29.81
N GLN A 53 -13.46 -15.22 29.27
CA GLN A 53 -13.09 -14.96 27.87
C GLN A 53 -14.17 -15.47 26.89
N LEU A 54 -14.69 -16.67 27.10
CA LEU A 54 -15.74 -17.24 26.26
C LEU A 54 -17.07 -16.50 26.40
N ARG A 55 -17.38 -15.94 27.58
CA ARG A 55 -18.53 -15.07 27.80
C ARG A 55 -18.41 -13.78 26.98
N VAL A 56 -17.26 -13.12 27.03
CA VAL A 56 -17.00 -11.93 26.21
C VAL A 56 -17.10 -12.26 24.71
N LEU A 57 -16.56 -13.40 24.28
CA LEU A 57 -16.65 -13.83 22.88
C LEU A 57 -18.08 -14.18 22.46
N LEU A 58 -18.93 -14.66 23.37
CA LEU A 58 -20.35 -14.88 23.14
C LEU A 58 -21.10 -13.55 22.94
N ASP A 59 -20.79 -12.54 23.75
CA ASP A 59 -21.34 -11.19 23.59
C ASP A 59 -20.91 -10.60 22.22
N VAL A 60 -19.63 -10.76 21.84
CA VAL A 60 -19.14 -10.39 20.51
C VAL A 60 -19.88 -11.15 19.40
N ALA A 61 -20.15 -12.45 19.57
CA ALA A 61 -20.84 -13.27 18.57
C ALA A 61 -22.30 -12.87 18.33
N THR A 62 -22.91 -12.16 19.28
CA THR A 62 -24.28 -11.63 19.19
C THR A 62 -24.33 -10.14 18.81
N SER A 63 -23.17 -9.50 18.63
CA SER A 63 -23.09 -8.09 18.28
C SER A 63 -23.67 -7.82 16.89
N PRO A 64 -24.20 -6.60 16.63
CA PRO A 64 -24.68 -6.22 15.30
C PRO A 64 -23.62 -6.35 14.20
N GLU A 65 -22.35 -6.12 14.53
CA GLU A 65 -21.23 -6.23 13.60
C GLU A 65 -20.94 -7.69 13.21
N THR A 66 -20.95 -8.60 14.19
CA THR A 66 -20.79 -10.03 13.89
C THR A 66 -22.00 -10.56 13.15
N LEU A 67 -23.22 -10.18 13.53
CA LEU A 67 -24.43 -10.54 12.78
C LEU A 67 -24.35 -10.07 11.33
N ARG A 68 -23.92 -8.81 11.12
CA ARG A 68 -23.68 -8.30 9.77
C ARG A 68 -22.69 -9.17 9.04
N SER A 69 -21.61 -9.62 9.68
CA SER A 69 -20.62 -10.52 9.08
C SER A 69 -21.20 -11.88 8.64
N PHE A 70 -22.28 -12.36 9.27
CA PHE A 70 -23.07 -13.53 8.83
C PHE A 70 -24.14 -13.19 7.77
N GLY A 71 -24.22 -11.94 7.32
CA GLY A 71 -25.23 -11.45 6.39
C GLY A 71 -26.62 -11.32 7.04
N LEU A 72 -26.67 -11.10 8.36
CA LEU A 72 -27.87 -11.00 9.17
C LEU A 72 -27.98 -9.62 9.82
N SER A 73 -29.21 -9.13 10.00
CA SER A 73 -29.52 -7.93 10.76
C SER A 73 -30.70 -8.17 11.69
N ARG A 74 -30.78 -7.40 12.77
CA ARG A 74 -31.81 -7.55 13.80
C ARG A 74 -32.04 -6.24 14.54
N ALA A 75 -33.31 -5.88 14.78
CA ALA A 75 -33.68 -4.63 15.45
C ALA A 75 -33.46 -4.68 16.97
N ASP A 76 -33.81 -5.79 17.61
CA ASP A 76 -33.61 -6.03 19.03
C ASP A 76 -33.30 -7.53 19.30
N GLN A 77 -32.95 -7.90 20.53
CA GLN A 77 -32.65 -9.30 20.88
C GLN A 77 -33.88 -10.22 20.94
N SER A 78 -35.08 -9.75 20.59
CA SER A 78 -36.32 -10.52 20.50
C SER A 78 -36.86 -10.69 19.07
N SER A 79 -36.42 -9.86 18.12
CA SER A 79 -36.91 -9.80 16.75
C SER A 79 -36.44 -10.98 15.91
N GLU A 80 -37.10 -11.22 14.78
CA GLU A 80 -36.61 -12.16 13.77
C GLU A 80 -35.36 -11.61 13.06
N PHE A 81 -34.54 -12.52 12.53
CA PHE A 81 -33.40 -12.15 11.71
C PHE A 81 -33.85 -11.74 10.31
N ASN A 82 -33.34 -10.61 9.85
CA ASN A 82 -33.51 -10.13 8.48
C ASN A 82 -32.20 -10.30 7.71
N ALA A 83 -32.28 -10.25 6.37
CA ALA A 83 -31.07 -10.10 5.56
C ALA A 83 -30.41 -8.75 5.92
N ALA A 84 -29.10 -8.76 6.15
CA ALA A 84 -28.33 -7.52 6.11
C ALA A 84 -28.29 -6.98 4.67
N GLU A 85 -28.05 -5.68 4.53
CA GLU A 85 -27.79 -5.05 3.22
C GLU A 85 -26.74 -5.84 2.43
N THR A 86 -26.86 -5.82 1.10
CA THR A 86 -25.95 -6.52 0.19
C THR A 86 -24.52 -6.07 0.44
N PHE A 87 -23.66 -7.00 0.85
CA PHE A 87 -22.23 -6.77 0.89
C PHE A 87 -21.73 -6.34 -0.49
N ASN A 88 -20.79 -5.41 -0.54
CA ASN A 88 -19.89 -5.40 -1.68
C ASN A 88 -18.95 -6.61 -1.60
N ASP A 89 -18.39 -7.00 -2.73
CA ASP A 89 -17.56 -8.19 -2.86
C ASP A 89 -16.38 -8.24 -1.86
N VAL A 90 -15.84 -7.09 -1.47
CA VAL A 90 -14.72 -6.96 -0.52
C VAL A 90 -15.18 -7.15 0.92
N GLU A 91 -16.31 -6.55 1.28
CA GLU A 91 -16.92 -6.69 2.59
C GLU A 91 -17.31 -8.14 2.88
N ALA A 92 -17.65 -8.92 1.85
CA ALA A 92 -17.89 -10.35 2.00
C ALA A 92 -16.62 -11.11 2.43
N VAL A 93 -15.45 -10.75 1.88
CA VAL A 93 -14.15 -11.32 2.27
C VAL A 93 -13.78 -10.84 3.68
N ASP A 94 -13.97 -9.56 4.00
CA ASP A 94 -13.74 -8.99 5.34
C ASP A 94 -14.59 -9.69 6.41
N ALA A 95 -15.88 -9.90 6.11
CA ALA A 95 -16.83 -10.58 6.98
C ALA A 95 -16.38 -12.01 7.28
N LEU A 96 -15.95 -12.77 6.26
CA LEU A 96 -15.43 -14.12 6.44
C LEU A 96 -14.14 -14.13 7.28
N GLU A 97 -13.25 -13.17 7.03
CA GLU A 97 -12.01 -13.03 7.81
C GLU A 97 -12.31 -12.76 9.29
N ASN A 98 -13.29 -11.88 9.58
CA ASN A 98 -13.73 -11.55 10.92
C ASN A 98 -14.36 -12.75 11.65
N ILE A 99 -15.22 -13.51 10.98
CA ILE A 99 -15.79 -14.75 11.52
C ILE A 99 -14.66 -15.75 11.83
N THR A 100 -13.70 -15.89 10.93
CA THR A 100 -12.56 -16.80 11.12
C THR A 100 -11.72 -16.38 12.33
N LYS A 101 -11.39 -15.10 12.46
CA LYS A 101 -10.66 -14.55 13.61
C LYS A 101 -11.41 -14.76 14.93
N LEU A 102 -12.73 -14.59 14.93
CA LEU A 102 -13.57 -14.87 16.10
C LEU A 102 -13.46 -16.35 16.51
N LEU A 103 -13.62 -17.27 15.56
CA LEU A 103 -13.53 -18.71 15.83
C LEU A 103 -12.13 -19.13 16.30
N VAL A 104 -11.07 -18.54 15.76
CA VAL A 104 -9.69 -18.77 16.27
C VAL A 104 -9.58 -18.36 17.74
N LYS A 105 -10.12 -17.20 18.13
CA LYS A 105 -10.15 -16.75 19.53
C LYS A 105 -10.98 -17.68 20.43
N VAL A 106 -12.12 -18.16 19.94
CA VAL A 106 -12.98 -19.12 20.66
C VAL A 106 -12.23 -20.43 20.90
N ILE A 107 -11.57 -20.99 19.88
CA ILE A 107 -10.78 -22.22 19.98
C ILE A 107 -9.63 -22.03 20.99
N ALA A 108 -8.95 -20.88 20.95
CA ALA A 108 -7.88 -20.56 21.88
C ALA A 108 -8.36 -20.46 23.34
N ALA A 109 -9.47 -19.77 23.59
CA ALA A 109 -10.04 -19.61 24.93
C ALA A 109 -10.63 -20.94 25.47
N ALA A 110 -11.14 -21.80 24.59
CA ALA A 110 -11.79 -23.05 24.97
C ALA A 110 -10.86 -24.25 25.11
N ALA A 111 -9.68 -24.24 24.49
CA ALA A 111 -8.74 -25.35 24.63
C ALA A 111 -8.22 -25.42 26.08
N PRO A 112 -8.26 -26.59 26.75
CA PRO A 112 -7.76 -26.72 28.12
C PRO A 112 -6.23 -26.77 28.18
N SER A 113 -5.56 -26.94 27.03
CA SER A 113 -4.10 -26.91 26.91
C SER A 113 -3.68 -26.39 25.54
N ILE A 114 -2.47 -25.84 25.47
CA ILE A 114 -1.84 -25.37 24.22
C ILE A 114 -1.71 -26.55 23.22
N ALA A 115 -1.42 -27.76 23.73
CA ALA A 115 -1.36 -28.95 22.90
C ALA A 115 -2.68 -29.25 22.19
N LEU A 116 -3.82 -29.21 22.91
CA LEU A 116 -5.12 -29.44 22.28
C LEU A 116 -5.51 -28.30 21.34
N GLN A 117 -5.18 -27.06 21.68
CA GLN A 117 -5.37 -25.92 20.79
C GLN A 117 -4.66 -26.14 19.45
N ASN A 118 -3.41 -26.57 19.49
CA ASN A 118 -2.61 -26.85 18.30
C ASN A 118 -3.19 -28.01 17.50
N VAL A 119 -3.66 -29.08 18.16
CA VAL A 119 -4.34 -30.21 17.50
C VAL A 119 -5.60 -29.74 16.78
N TRP A 120 -6.46 -28.95 17.44
CA TRP A 120 -7.68 -28.41 16.82
C TRP A 120 -7.38 -27.50 15.64
N ARG A 121 -6.40 -26.60 15.80
CA ARG A 121 -5.98 -25.67 14.74
C ARG A 121 -5.36 -26.40 13.55
N ALA A 122 -4.47 -27.37 13.78
CA ALA A 122 -3.86 -28.18 12.73
C ALA A 122 -4.92 -29.00 11.97
N ARG A 123 -5.88 -29.60 12.69
CA ARG A 123 -7.00 -30.31 12.05
C ARG A 123 -7.84 -29.38 11.19
N TRP A 124 -8.20 -28.20 11.70
CA TRP A 124 -8.98 -27.22 10.94
C TRP A 124 -8.22 -26.75 9.69
N MET A 125 -6.92 -26.48 9.84
CA MET A 125 -6.04 -26.13 8.73
C MET A 125 -6.01 -27.22 7.66
N SER A 126 -5.91 -28.51 8.03
CA SER A 126 -5.92 -29.62 7.07
C SER A 126 -7.22 -29.70 6.25
N LEU A 127 -8.38 -29.45 6.86
CA LEU A 127 -9.66 -29.42 6.17
C LEU A 127 -9.73 -28.25 5.19
N VAL A 128 -9.23 -27.08 5.61
CA VAL A 128 -9.19 -25.87 4.78
C VAL A 128 -8.25 -26.05 3.59
N VAL A 129 -7.05 -26.62 3.79
CA VAL A 129 -6.10 -26.94 2.73
C VAL A 129 -6.73 -27.91 1.71
N SER A 130 -7.34 -29.00 2.17
CA SER A 130 -8.04 -29.94 1.27
C SER A 130 -9.15 -29.26 0.46
N THR A 131 -9.87 -28.31 1.07
CA THR A 131 -10.95 -27.55 0.44
C THR A 131 -10.41 -26.54 -0.58
N ALA A 132 -9.32 -25.84 -0.24
CA ALA A 132 -8.71 -24.81 -1.06
C ALA A 132 -8.10 -25.35 -2.35
N PHE A 133 -7.70 -26.63 -2.40
CA PHE A 133 -7.02 -27.20 -3.56
C PHE A 133 -7.85 -28.23 -4.36
N GLN A 134 -9.14 -28.40 -4.06
CA GLN A 134 -10.00 -29.41 -4.71
C GLN A 134 -11.32 -28.88 -5.29
N ILE A 135 -11.82 -27.74 -4.82
CA ILE A 135 -13.24 -27.33 -5.02
C ILE A 135 -13.36 -26.19 -6.05
N SER A 136 -14.59 -25.90 -6.47
CA SER A 136 -14.97 -24.77 -7.34
C SER A 136 -14.39 -23.41 -6.87
N PRO A 137 -14.15 -22.47 -7.82
CA PRO A 137 -13.55 -21.16 -7.53
C PRO A 137 -14.20 -20.39 -6.38
N TYR A 138 -15.54 -20.45 -6.27
CA TYR A 138 -16.29 -19.79 -5.20
C TYR A 138 -15.92 -20.31 -3.79
N ILE A 139 -15.90 -21.63 -3.61
CA ILE A 139 -15.54 -22.23 -2.32
C ILE A 139 -14.04 -22.09 -2.08
N GLN A 140 -13.25 -22.18 -3.15
CA GLN A 140 -11.81 -22.01 -3.14
C GLN A 140 -11.40 -20.64 -2.58
N GLY A 141 -11.97 -19.53 -3.07
CA GLY A 141 -11.68 -18.19 -2.54
C GLY A 141 -11.96 -18.06 -1.04
N ARG A 142 -13.07 -18.62 -0.59
CA ARG A 142 -13.42 -18.65 0.83
C ARG A 142 -12.42 -19.48 1.65
N ALA A 143 -12.02 -20.64 1.14
CA ALA A 143 -11.02 -21.48 1.78
C ALA A 143 -9.66 -20.76 1.88
N PHE A 144 -9.22 -20.02 0.86
CA PHE A 144 -7.99 -19.20 0.93
C PHE A 144 -8.07 -18.07 1.95
N THR A 145 -9.23 -17.41 2.07
CA THR A 145 -9.45 -16.40 3.12
C THR A 145 -9.23 -17.01 4.51
N VAL A 146 -9.82 -18.18 4.75
CA VAL A 146 -9.67 -18.92 6.02
C VAL A 146 -8.22 -19.39 6.20
N LEU A 147 -7.60 -19.93 5.14
CA LEU A 147 -6.23 -20.42 5.15
C LEU A 147 -5.26 -19.32 5.56
N GLY A 148 -5.37 -18.11 5.00
CA GLY A 148 -4.52 -16.98 5.37
C GLY A 148 -4.62 -16.62 6.85
N VAL A 149 -5.82 -16.66 7.44
CA VAL A 149 -5.98 -16.40 8.88
C VAL A 149 -5.38 -17.51 9.75
N LEU A 150 -5.45 -18.76 9.28
CA LEU A 150 -4.92 -19.93 9.99
C LEU A 150 -3.40 -20.09 9.81
N ALA A 151 -2.83 -19.77 8.66
CA ALA A 151 -1.42 -19.97 8.35
C ALA A 151 -0.53 -18.83 8.92
N ARG A 152 -0.31 -18.86 10.23
CA ARG A 152 0.45 -17.82 10.97
C ARG A 152 1.80 -18.29 11.53
N SER A 153 2.12 -19.58 11.42
CA SER A 153 3.38 -20.15 11.86
C SER A 153 3.68 -21.39 11.03
N ASP A 154 4.98 -21.71 10.91
CA ASP A 154 5.47 -22.98 10.36
C ASP A 154 4.94 -23.27 8.95
N VAL A 155 4.89 -22.24 8.09
CA VAL A 155 4.52 -22.44 6.69
C VAL A 155 5.72 -22.93 5.91
N ASP A 156 5.57 -24.09 5.27
CA ASP A 156 6.59 -24.67 4.41
C ASP A 156 6.46 -24.19 2.96
N ASP A 157 7.54 -24.40 2.21
CA ASP A 157 7.64 -24.07 0.80
C ASP A 157 6.66 -24.88 -0.06
N ASP A 158 6.23 -26.06 0.40
CA ASP A 158 5.24 -26.91 -0.27
C ASP A 158 3.84 -26.28 -0.25
N LEU A 159 3.40 -25.78 0.92
CA LEU A 159 2.13 -25.07 1.03
C LEU A 159 2.15 -23.77 0.21
N LEU A 160 3.25 -23.01 0.28
CA LEU A 160 3.39 -21.79 -0.53
C LEU A 160 3.34 -22.09 -2.03
N TYR A 161 4.05 -23.13 -2.48
CA TYR A 161 4.00 -23.61 -3.86
C TYR A 161 2.56 -23.93 -4.28
N GLN A 162 1.79 -24.64 -3.45
CA GLN A 162 0.39 -24.95 -3.76
C GLN A 162 -0.47 -23.68 -3.86
N ILE A 163 -0.28 -22.71 -2.97
CA ILE A 163 -0.98 -21.41 -3.02
C ILE A 163 -0.65 -20.70 -4.35
N LEU A 164 0.63 -20.64 -4.74
CA LEU A 164 1.07 -20.02 -5.99
C LEU A 164 0.47 -20.71 -7.21
N VAL A 165 0.49 -22.05 -7.27
CA VAL A 165 -0.12 -22.81 -8.36
C VAL A 165 -1.63 -22.54 -8.47
N ALA A 166 -2.33 -22.47 -7.32
CA ALA A 166 -3.75 -22.16 -7.32
C ALA A 166 -4.02 -20.71 -7.75
N PHE A 167 -3.17 -19.77 -7.34
CA PHE A 167 -3.29 -18.37 -7.74
C PHE A 167 -3.05 -18.20 -9.24
N ARG A 168 -2.02 -18.86 -9.80
CA ARG A 168 -1.77 -18.90 -11.25
C ARG A 168 -2.99 -19.38 -12.03
N LYS A 169 -3.60 -20.48 -11.60
CA LYS A 169 -4.82 -21.03 -12.21
C LYS A 169 -5.99 -20.05 -12.15
N ALA A 170 -6.16 -19.34 -11.04
CA ALA A 170 -7.20 -18.33 -10.91
C ALA A 170 -7.01 -17.18 -11.91
N LEU A 171 -5.77 -16.74 -12.13
CA LEU A 171 -5.44 -15.67 -13.08
C LEU A 171 -5.63 -16.10 -14.54
N GLN A 172 -5.41 -17.38 -14.86
CA GLN A 172 -5.64 -17.95 -16.20
C GLN A 172 -7.12 -18.02 -16.59
N MET A 173 -8.04 -17.84 -15.64
CA MET A 173 -9.47 -17.73 -15.94
C MET A 173 -9.82 -16.41 -16.66
N GLY A 174 -8.87 -15.46 -16.75
CA GLY A 174 -9.04 -14.23 -17.52
C GLY A 174 -10.16 -13.34 -16.99
N GLU A 175 -11.00 -12.80 -17.87
CA GLU A 175 -12.10 -11.91 -17.49
C GLU A 175 -13.24 -12.60 -16.73
N GLU A 176 -13.32 -13.93 -16.76
CA GLU A 176 -14.35 -14.69 -16.05
C GLU A 176 -14.13 -14.73 -14.53
N VAL A 177 -12.96 -14.30 -14.06
CA VAL A 177 -12.61 -14.32 -12.65
C VAL A 177 -13.19 -13.11 -11.91
N GLU A 178 -13.98 -13.39 -10.87
CA GLU A 178 -14.50 -12.34 -10.00
C GLU A 178 -13.37 -11.74 -9.14
N ALA A 179 -13.32 -10.42 -9.05
CA ALA A 179 -12.36 -9.69 -8.20
C ALA A 179 -12.25 -10.21 -6.75
N PRO A 180 -13.34 -10.53 -6.01
CA PRO A 180 -13.24 -11.11 -4.67
C PRO A 180 -12.44 -12.41 -4.59
N TYR A 181 -12.41 -13.21 -5.66
CA TYR A 181 -11.63 -14.43 -5.69
C TYR A 181 -10.12 -14.13 -5.73
N ILE A 182 -9.70 -13.21 -6.60
CA ILE A 182 -8.31 -12.71 -6.63
C ILE A 182 -7.93 -12.06 -5.30
N VAL A 183 -8.80 -11.23 -4.73
CA VAL A 183 -8.58 -10.59 -3.42
C VAL A 183 -8.34 -11.61 -2.32
N SER A 184 -9.10 -12.70 -2.31
CA SER A 184 -8.94 -13.78 -1.33
C SER A 184 -7.56 -14.46 -1.44
N MET A 185 -7.07 -14.67 -2.67
CA MET A 185 -5.74 -15.22 -2.92
C MET A 185 -4.62 -14.28 -2.48
N ILE A 186 -4.72 -13.00 -2.85
CA ILE A 186 -3.74 -11.97 -2.45
C ILE A 186 -3.70 -11.86 -0.93
N ARG A 187 -4.85 -11.80 -0.25
CA ARG A 187 -4.90 -11.76 1.23
C ARG A 187 -4.35 -13.02 1.88
N CYS A 188 -4.57 -14.18 1.27
CA CYS A 188 -3.97 -15.42 1.75
C CYS A 188 -2.44 -15.32 1.73
N LEU A 189 -1.86 -14.92 0.59
CA LEU A 189 -0.43 -14.69 0.46
C LEU A 189 0.06 -13.65 1.49
N THR A 190 -0.58 -12.48 1.57
CA THR A 190 -0.22 -11.41 2.51
C THR A 190 -0.16 -11.90 3.96
N ASN A 191 -1.14 -12.70 4.39
CA ASN A 191 -1.19 -13.21 5.76
C ASN A 191 -0.21 -14.35 6.03
N VAL A 192 0.17 -15.11 5.00
CA VAL A 192 1.16 -16.19 5.06
C VAL A 192 2.59 -15.65 5.11
N MET A 193 2.87 -14.49 4.49
CA MET A 193 4.24 -13.96 4.38
C MET A 193 5.04 -13.98 5.69
N PRO A 194 4.53 -13.47 6.84
CA PRO A 194 5.31 -13.41 8.06
C PRO A 194 5.62 -14.79 8.68
N ALA A 195 4.98 -15.86 8.19
CA ALA A 195 5.17 -17.23 8.68
C ALA A 195 6.18 -18.03 7.84
N LEU A 196 6.70 -17.45 6.76
CA LEU A 196 7.71 -18.09 5.92
C LEU A 196 9.09 -18.02 6.57
N PRO A 197 9.93 -19.06 6.42
CA PRO A 197 11.30 -19.03 6.89
C PRO A 197 12.20 -18.16 6.00
N ALA A 198 13.29 -17.63 6.57
CA ALA A 198 14.32 -16.88 5.82
C ALA A 198 14.98 -17.71 4.70
N SER A 199 14.99 -19.04 4.82
CA SER A 199 15.53 -19.96 3.82
C SER A 199 14.58 -20.22 2.64
N SER A 200 13.37 -19.63 2.64
CA SER A 200 12.40 -19.84 1.57
C SER A 200 12.93 -19.24 0.26
N ARG A 201 13.09 -20.09 -0.75
CA ARG A 201 13.60 -19.71 -2.09
C ARG A 201 12.65 -18.78 -2.87
N TYR A 202 11.37 -18.79 -2.51
CA TYR A 202 10.35 -17.99 -3.18
C TYR A 202 10.36 -16.53 -2.70
N LEU A 203 10.80 -16.27 -1.47
CA LEU A 203 10.58 -14.99 -0.79
C LEU A 203 11.08 -13.76 -1.59
N PRO A 204 12.26 -13.76 -2.23
CA PRO A 204 12.70 -12.62 -3.02
C PRO A 204 11.84 -12.43 -4.28
N GLN A 205 11.49 -13.54 -4.93
CA GLN A 205 10.70 -13.54 -6.17
C GLN A 205 9.27 -13.05 -5.94
N LEU A 206 8.70 -13.31 -4.76
CA LEU A 206 7.37 -12.84 -4.37
C LEU A 206 7.23 -11.31 -4.33
N PHE A 207 8.33 -10.56 -4.28
CA PHE A 207 8.32 -9.09 -4.36
C PHE A 207 7.72 -8.60 -5.69
N TRP A 208 8.01 -9.30 -6.79
CA TRP A 208 7.63 -8.84 -8.13
C TRP A 208 6.14 -9.07 -8.43
N ILE A 209 5.49 -10.03 -7.78
CA ILE A 209 4.04 -10.28 -7.92
C ILE A 209 3.20 -9.03 -7.61
N PRO A 210 3.26 -8.43 -6.40
CA PRO A 210 2.50 -7.23 -6.10
C PRO A 210 2.95 -6.03 -6.92
N VAL A 211 4.24 -5.91 -7.29
CA VAL A 211 4.73 -4.83 -8.16
C VAL A 211 4.03 -4.87 -9.52
N THR A 212 3.93 -6.04 -10.15
CA THR A 212 3.20 -6.20 -11.41
C THR A 212 1.70 -5.99 -11.24
N LEU A 213 1.11 -6.44 -10.12
CA LEU A 213 -0.31 -6.22 -9.83
C LEU A 213 -0.67 -4.74 -9.62
N LEU A 214 0.26 -3.85 -9.25
CA LEU A 214 -0.02 -2.41 -9.10
C LEU A 214 -0.39 -1.71 -10.42
N GLN A 215 -0.18 -2.34 -11.57
CA GLN A 215 -0.68 -1.82 -12.86
C GLN A 215 -2.20 -1.93 -12.98
N THR A 216 -2.83 -2.81 -12.19
CA THR A 216 -4.25 -3.13 -12.36
C THR A 216 -5.13 -1.88 -12.32
N PRO A 217 -6.09 -1.73 -13.24
CA PRO A 217 -7.06 -0.65 -13.16
C PRO A 217 -8.07 -0.84 -12.03
N ASN A 218 -8.19 -2.05 -11.47
CA ASN A 218 -9.13 -2.34 -10.41
C ASN A 218 -8.61 -1.85 -9.05
N ALA A 219 -9.25 -0.82 -8.49
CA ALA A 219 -8.85 -0.20 -7.23
C ALA A 219 -8.80 -1.17 -6.03
N VAL A 220 -9.68 -2.18 -6.00
CA VAL A 220 -9.71 -3.15 -4.90
C VAL A 220 -8.47 -4.02 -4.95
N ILE A 221 -8.15 -4.58 -6.12
CA ILE A 221 -6.99 -5.44 -6.31
C ILE A 221 -5.71 -4.62 -6.04
N PHE A 222 -5.64 -3.41 -6.59
CA PHE A 222 -4.52 -2.49 -6.35
C PHE A 222 -4.25 -2.28 -4.85
N LYS A 223 -5.31 -2.00 -4.06
CA LYS A 223 -5.20 -1.80 -2.61
C LYS A 223 -4.67 -3.03 -1.88
N GLU A 224 -5.11 -4.23 -2.26
CA GLU A 224 -4.64 -5.47 -1.65
C GLU A 224 -3.20 -5.81 -2.08
N SER A 225 -2.81 -5.46 -3.32
CA SER A 225 -1.42 -5.59 -3.79
C SER A 225 -0.45 -4.72 -3.02
N LEU A 226 -0.84 -3.50 -2.63
CA LEU A 226 -0.04 -2.65 -1.74
C LEU A 226 0.24 -3.35 -0.40
N ARG A 227 -0.78 -3.97 0.20
CA ARG A 227 -0.63 -4.71 1.46
C ARG A 227 0.26 -5.93 1.31
N LEU A 228 0.18 -6.63 0.18
CA LEU A 228 1.07 -7.74 -0.13
C LEU A 228 2.51 -7.27 -0.27
N LEU A 229 2.76 -6.19 -1.03
CA LEU A 229 4.09 -5.59 -1.18
C LEU A 229 4.68 -5.22 0.19
N GLU A 230 3.89 -4.54 1.02
CA GLU A 230 4.30 -4.17 2.38
C GLU A 230 4.63 -5.39 3.24
N ALA A 231 3.83 -6.46 3.18
CA ALA A 231 4.07 -7.69 3.92
C ALA A 231 5.35 -8.42 3.45
N VAL A 232 5.60 -8.50 2.14
CA VAL A 232 6.82 -9.09 1.57
C VAL A 232 8.04 -8.33 2.05
N VAL A 233 8.06 -7.00 1.86
CA VAL A 233 9.20 -6.15 2.24
C VAL A 233 9.46 -6.23 3.76
N ARG A 234 8.43 -6.17 4.60
CA ARG A 234 8.60 -6.31 6.05
C ARG A 234 9.14 -7.68 6.46
N THR A 235 8.70 -8.74 5.80
CA THR A 235 9.19 -10.10 6.08
C THR A 235 10.67 -10.23 5.71
N MET A 236 11.06 -9.76 4.53
CA MET A 236 12.45 -9.76 4.08
C MET A 236 13.36 -8.91 4.97
N GLN A 237 12.89 -7.73 5.40
CA GLN A 237 13.61 -6.90 6.37
C GLN A 237 13.73 -7.59 7.74
N GLY A 238 12.66 -8.25 8.20
CA GLY A 238 12.64 -9.00 9.45
C GLY A 238 13.63 -10.18 9.47
N HIS A 239 13.94 -10.73 8.30
CA HIS A 239 14.97 -11.75 8.07
C HIS A 239 16.35 -11.16 7.74
N GLN A 240 16.52 -9.84 7.77
CA GLN A 240 17.77 -9.13 7.45
C GLN A 240 18.31 -9.35 6.02
N LEU A 241 17.49 -9.87 5.10
CA LEU A 241 17.94 -10.20 3.73
C LEU A 241 18.47 -8.98 2.96
N PHE A 242 17.90 -7.79 3.16
CA PHE A 242 18.39 -6.58 2.51
C PHE A 242 19.75 -6.11 3.04
N ALA A 243 20.04 -6.33 4.33
CA ALA A 243 21.34 -5.96 4.89
C ALA A 243 22.45 -6.93 4.42
N GLU A 244 22.10 -8.18 4.12
CA GLU A 244 23.03 -9.19 3.60
C GLU A 244 23.32 -9.06 2.10
N ASN A 245 22.45 -8.40 1.34
CA ASN A 245 22.51 -8.31 -0.13
C ASN A 245 22.60 -6.86 -0.62
N ASP A 246 23.42 -6.04 0.04
CA ASP A 246 23.75 -4.67 -0.38
C ASP A 246 22.54 -3.74 -0.61
N GLY A 247 21.51 -3.87 0.23
CA GLY A 247 20.33 -2.99 0.26
C GLY A 247 19.12 -3.51 -0.52
N LEU A 248 18.01 -2.77 -0.44
CA LEU A 248 16.76 -3.16 -1.08
C LEU A 248 16.84 -3.07 -2.61
N VAL A 249 17.45 -2.01 -3.14
CA VAL A 249 17.49 -1.75 -4.59
C VAL A 249 18.28 -2.82 -5.32
N ASN A 250 19.53 -3.05 -4.93
CA ASN A 250 20.42 -4.02 -5.57
C ASN A 250 19.82 -5.44 -5.51
N TYR A 251 19.39 -5.87 -4.32
CA TYR A 251 18.84 -7.20 -4.15
C TYR A 251 17.60 -7.47 -5.02
N MET A 252 16.72 -6.47 -5.17
CA MET A 252 15.52 -6.61 -5.99
C MET A 252 15.84 -6.57 -7.48
N LEU A 253 16.80 -5.75 -7.91
CA LEU A 253 17.29 -5.74 -9.30
C LEU A 253 17.94 -7.08 -9.67
N ASP A 254 18.76 -7.68 -8.80
CA ASP A 254 19.33 -9.02 -9.01
C ASP A 254 18.22 -10.08 -9.14
N THR A 255 17.17 -9.97 -8.33
CA THR A 255 16.02 -10.88 -8.42
C THR A 255 15.23 -10.69 -9.73
N ARG A 256 15.21 -9.45 -10.28
CA ARG A 256 14.53 -9.14 -11.55
C ARG A 256 15.11 -9.89 -12.74
N ASP A 257 16.39 -10.27 -12.70
CA ASP A 257 17.01 -11.05 -13.77
C ASP A 257 16.30 -12.39 -14.03
N SER A 258 15.65 -12.95 -13.01
CA SER A 258 14.82 -14.14 -13.15
C SER A 258 13.59 -13.93 -14.05
N PHE A 259 13.21 -12.67 -14.31
CA PHE A 259 12.02 -12.25 -15.07
C PHE A 259 12.39 -11.37 -16.27
N ALA A 260 13.58 -11.55 -16.85
CA ALA A 260 14.11 -10.74 -17.94
C ALA A 260 13.19 -10.62 -19.16
N ASP A 261 12.31 -11.60 -19.41
CA ASP A 261 11.35 -11.55 -20.52
C ASP A 261 10.02 -10.85 -20.17
N LEU A 262 9.70 -10.72 -18.88
CA LEU A 262 8.38 -10.24 -18.41
C LEU A 262 8.44 -8.79 -17.93
N ILE A 263 9.42 -8.44 -17.08
CA ILE A 263 9.51 -7.10 -16.48
C ILE A 263 9.73 -6.01 -17.54
N PRO A 264 10.54 -6.20 -18.60
CA PRO A 264 10.67 -5.19 -19.66
C PRO A 264 9.38 -4.90 -20.43
N GLN A 265 8.49 -5.90 -20.57
CA GLN A 265 7.17 -5.68 -21.18
C GLN A 265 6.28 -4.84 -20.28
N PHE A 266 6.33 -5.10 -18.97
CA PHE A 266 5.71 -4.28 -17.92
C PHE A 266 6.24 -2.82 -18.00
N GLU A 267 7.56 -2.64 -18.05
CA GLU A 267 8.25 -1.35 -18.08
C GLU A 267 7.85 -0.53 -19.31
N GLN A 268 7.76 -1.16 -20.47
CA GLN A 268 7.34 -0.52 -21.70
C GLN A 268 5.89 -0.04 -21.64
N VAL A 269 4.99 -0.80 -21.00
CA VAL A 269 3.57 -0.43 -20.87
C VAL A 269 3.39 0.71 -19.88
N GLU A 270 4.12 0.70 -18.77
CA GLU A 270 4.07 1.75 -17.76
C GLU A 270 4.91 2.97 -18.13
N GLY A 271 5.80 2.88 -19.13
CA GLY A 271 6.73 3.96 -19.46
C GLY A 271 7.72 4.22 -18.32
N LEU A 272 8.13 3.16 -17.62
CA LEU A 272 9.03 3.16 -16.48
C LEU A 272 10.26 2.30 -16.76
N ASN A 273 11.35 2.53 -16.01
CA ASN A 273 12.60 1.81 -16.17
C ASN A 273 13.29 1.65 -14.80
N PHE A 274 13.19 0.45 -14.23
CA PHE A 274 13.77 0.10 -12.93
C PHE A 274 15.31 0.10 -12.96
N ASP A 275 15.94 -0.14 -14.12
CA ASP A 275 17.41 -0.08 -14.26
C ASP A 275 17.93 1.37 -14.18
N VAL A 276 17.13 2.35 -14.61
CA VAL A 276 17.49 3.77 -14.51
C VAL A 276 17.26 4.29 -13.11
N SER A 277 16.08 4.03 -12.54
CA SER A 277 15.80 4.39 -11.16
C SER A 277 14.70 3.54 -10.56
N PHE A 278 15.11 2.53 -9.81
CA PHE A 278 14.21 1.61 -9.14
C PHE A 278 13.18 2.31 -8.24
N THR A 279 13.66 3.28 -7.45
CA THR A 279 12.90 3.90 -6.36
C THR A 279 11.85 4.87 -6.91
N PHE A 280 12.17 5.63 -7.97
CA PHE A 280 11.20 6.46 -8.68
C PHE A 280 10.17 5.64 -9.45
N SER A 281 10.57 4.55 -10.12
CA SER A 281 9.63 3.66 -10.81
C SER A 281 8.63 3.04 -9.82
N LEU A 282 9.11 2.49 -8.71
CA LEU A 282 8.22 1.89 -7.71
C LEU A 282 7.33 2.94 -7.02
N THR A 283 7.89 4.11 -6.70
CA THR A 283 7.13 5.21 -6.11
C THR A 283 5.99 5.62 -7.03
N THR A 284 6.24 5.72 -8.34
CA THR A 284 5.24 6.12 -9.34
C THR A 284 4.04 5.18 -9.35
N LEU A 285 4.29 3.86 -9.34
CA LEU A 285 3.23 2.84 -9.30
C LEU A 285 2.35 3.00 -8.05
N ILE A 286 2.98 3.17 -6.88
CA ILE A 286 2.27 3.30 -5.60
C ILE A 286 1.52 4.64 -5.51
N TYR A 287 2.10 5.70 -6.07
CA TYR A 287 1.58 7.06 -5.99
C TYR A 287 0.22 7.23 -6.65
N ARG A 288 -0.10 6.40 -7.65
CA ARG A 288 -1.44 6.31 -8.24
C ARG A 288 -2.52 6.12 -7.18
N GLY A 289 -2.25 5.32 -6.15
CA GLY A 289 -3.16 5.07 -5.03
C GLY A 289 -3.35 6.23 -4.06
N ILE A 290 -2.34 7.10 -3.91
CA ILE A 290 -2.39 8.28 -3.02
C ILE A 290 -3.48 9.27 -3.45
N ARG A 291 -3.70 9.38 -4.77
CA ARG A 291 -4.71 10.28 -5.36
C ARG A 291 -6.14 9.88 -4.98
N VAL A 292 -6.36 8.63 -4.56
CA VAL A 292 -7.68 8.10 -4.20
C VAL A 292 -7.84 7.94 -2.70
N ALA A 293 -8.84 8.61 -2.12
CA ALA A 293 -9.03 8.68 -0.66
C ALA A 293 -9.12 7.32 0.04
N SER A 294 -9.76 6.31 -0.59
CA SER A 294 -9.93 4.97 -0.01
C SER A 294 -8.66 4.11 0.01
N MET A 295 -7.62 4.49 -0.74
CA MET A 295 -6.35 3.78 -0.89
C MET A 295 -5.14 4.55 -0.35
N ARG A 296 -5.33 5.83 -0.05
CA ARG A 296 -4.27 6.74 0.40
C ARG A 296 -3.50 6.22 1.59
N GLU A 297 -4.19 5.76 2.64
CA GLU A 297 -3.55 5.25 3.86
C GLU A 297 -2.67 4.03 3.56
N ALA A 298 -3.18 3.07 2.76
CA ALA A 298 -2.41 1.88 2.36
C ALA A 298 -1.17 2.26 1.52
N SER A 299 -1.32 3.23 0.62
CA SER A 299 -0.23 3.71 -0.24
C SER A 299 0.85 4.41 0.58
N GLN A 300 0.46 5.27 1.52
CA GLN A 300 1.36 5.93 2.45
C GLN A 300 2.08 4.93 3.36
N SER A 301 1.37 3.94 3.91
CA SER A 301 1.98 2.88 4.74
C SER A 301 3.05 2.10 3.97
N THR A 302 2.77 1.78 2.71
CA THR A 302 3.71 1.08 1.82
C THR A 302 4.96 1.93 1.55
N LEU A 303 4.79 3.20 1.17
CA LEU A 303 5.93 4.11 0.94
C LEU A 303 6.75 4.35 2.21
N ARG A 304 6.11 4.50 3.38
CA ARG A 304 6.82 4.64 4.66
C ARG A 304 7.61 3.39 5.01
N THR A 305 7.07 2.21 4.72
CA THR A 305 7.78 0.94 4.89
C THR A 305 9.01 0.90 3.97
N LEU A 306 8.86 1.21 2.69
CA LEU A 306 9.97 1.25 1.73
C LEU A 306 11.05 2.26 2.13
N LEU A 307 10.65 3.46 2.57
CA LEU A 307 11.55 4.49 3.09
C LEU A 307 12.39 3.94 4.25
N ARG A 308 11.73 3.40 5.29
CA ARG A 308 12.41 2.85 6.48
C ARG A 308 13.32 1.67 6.16
N VAL A 309 12.93 0.83 5.20
CA VAL A 309 13.73 -0.36 4.82
C VAL A 309 14.97 0.08 4.07
N THR A 310 14.83 0.99 3.12
CA THR A 310 15.93 1.48 2.28
C THR A 310 16.99 2.17 3.14
N THR A 311 16.58 3.08 4.03
CA THR A 311 17.53 3.82 4.89
C THR A 311 18.24 2.95 5.91
N ARG A 312 17.56 1.93 6.46
CA ARG A 312 18.15 1.00 7.45
C ARG A 312 19.05 -0.06 6.83
N SER A 313 18.84 -0.41 5.56
CA SER A 313 19.61 -1.46 4.88
C SER A 313 20.82 -0.91 4.14
N SER A 314 20.90 0.41 3.99
CA SER A 314 22.01 1.07 3.33
C SER A 314 23.23 1.15 4.26
N PRO A 315 24.44 0.83 3.78
CA PRO A 315 25.64 0.76 4.60
C PRO A 315 25.96 2.15 5.18
N VAL A 316 25.96 2.27 6.51
CA VAL A 316 26.37 3.49 7.21
C VAL A 316 27.74 3.27 7.82
N ASP A 317 28.74 4.04 7.37
CA ASP A 317 30.08 4.11 7.96
C ASP A 317 30.05 4.85 9.31
N GLY A 318 29.34 4.33 10.30
CA GLY A 318 29.41 4.74 11.71
C GLY A 318 29.07 6.20 12.08
N GLU A 319 28.87 7.10 11.12
CA GLU A 319 28.51 8.50 11.31
C GLU A 319 27.01 8.75 11.05
N PRO A 320 26.38 9.66 11.81
CA PRO A 320 24.98 10.04 11.56
C PRO A 320 24.85 10.65 10.16
N ARG A 321 23.89 10.15 9.38
CA ARG A 321 23.63 10.62 8.01
C ARG A 321 23.36 12.13 8.01
N THR A 322 24.15 12.86 7.22
CA THR A 322 23.99 14.31 7.05
C THR A 322 23.08 14.69 5.88
N ALA A 323 22.60 13.72 5.10
CA ALA A 323 21.68 13.89 3.97
C ALA A 323 20.84 12.63 3.77
N LEU A 324 19.73 12.73 3.03
CA LEU A 324 18.92 11.57 2.63
C LEU A 324 19.74 10.59 1.81
N ASP A 325 19.46 9.31 2.00
CA ASP A 325 19.94 8.27 1.09
C ASP A 325 19.44 8.55 -0.34
N PRO A 326 20.30 8.56 -1.37
CA PRO A 326 19.90 8.71 -2.78
C PRO A 326 18.72 7.79 -3.17
N ASP A 327 18.70 6.56 -2.65
CA ASP A 327 17.64 5.58 -2.94
C ASP A 327 16.36 5.84 -2.13
N ALA A 328 16.43 6.62 -1.05
CA ALA A 328 15.26 7.00 -0.25
C ALA A 328 14.56 8.26 -0.75
N VAL A 329 15.20 9.06 -1.61
CA VAL A 329 14.72 10.38 -2.05
C VAL A 329 13.31 10.31 -2.66
N ALA A 330 13.05 9.35 -3.54
CA ALA A 330 11.76 9.21 -4.22
C ALA A 330 10.61 8.99 -3.23
N TYR A 331 10.79 8.08 -2.27
CA TYR A 331 9.77 7.77 -1.24
C TYR A 331 9.53 8.98 -0.33
N PHE A 332 10.60 9.68 0.08
CA PHE A 332 10.51 10.87 0.90
C PHE A 332 9.72 11.98 0.21
N ILE A 333 10.06 12.29 -1.04
CA ILE A 333 9.37 13.32 -1.84
C ILE A 333 7.88 12.97 -1.98
N ALA A 334 7.54 11.71 -2.28
CA ALA A 334 6.14 11.30 -2.42
C ALA A 334 5.32 11.43 -1.11
N LEU A 335 5.95 11.23 0.05
CA LEU A 335 5.30 11.31 1.36
C LEU A 335 5.23 12.74 1.91
N PHE A 336 6.16 13.61 1.51
CA PHE A 336 6.32 14.95 2.07
C PHE A 336 5.02 15.78 2.10
N PRO A 337 4.21 15.89 1.01
CA PRO A 337 2.99 16.71 1.02
C PRO A 337 2.03 16.34 2.14
N TRP A 338 1.99 15.05 2.48
CA TRP A 338 1.08 14.47 3.45
C TRP A 338 1.62 14.47 4.89
N ALA A 339 2.89 14.84 5.07
CA ALA A 339 3.49 15.04 6.37
C ALA A 339 3.55 16.53 6.77
N THR A 340 3.17 17.45 5.87
CA THR A 340 3.29 18.90 6.10
C THR A 340 2.21 19.52 7.00
N SER A 341 1.25 18.73 7.49
CA SER A 341 0.15 19.23 8.32
C SER A 341 0.60 19.61 9.74
N SER A 342 1.63 18.94 10.28
CA SER A 342 2.19 19.28 11.58
C SER A 342 3.71 19.10 11.64
N ARG A 343 4.36 19.82 12.57
CA ARG A 343 5.81 19.69 12.80
C ARG A 343 6.17 18.28 13.22
N GLU A 344 5.34 17.65 14.04
CA GLU A 344 5.54 16.30 14.54
C GLU A 344 5.50 15.28 13.40
N GLN A 345 4.63 15.47 12.41
CA GLN A 345 4.56 14.59 11.23
C GLN A 345 5.79 14.70 10.33
N VAL A 346 6.31 15.92 10.13
CA VAL A 346 7.59 16.12 9.41
C VAL A 346 8.74 15.53 10.21
N ALA A 347 8.78 15.75 11.53
CA ALA A 347 9.80 15.17 12.40
C ALA A 347 9.75 13.64 12.37
N GLU A 348 8.55 13.04 12.32
CA GLU A 348 8.39 11.60 12.18
C GLU A 348 8.88 11.11 10.81
N LEU A 349 8.55 11.80 9.72
CA LEU A 349 9.06 11.44 8.39
C LEU A 349 10.60 11.50 8.32
N LEU A 350 11.22 12.49 8.98
CA LEU A 350 12.69 12.57 9.09
C LEU A 350 13.27 11.40 9.89
N ARG A 351 12.65 11.02 11.02
CA ARG A 351 13.09 9.84 11.80
C ARG A 351 12.94 8.55 11.01
N GLU A 352 11.87 8.42 10.23
CA GLU A 352 11.68 7.26 9.34
C GLU A 352 12.75 7.18 8.25
N ALA A 353 13.26 8.34 7.82
CA ALA A 353 14.37 8.45 6.88
C ALA A 353 15.76 8.34 7.55
N ASP A 354 15.82 7.99 8.84
CA ASP A 354 17.06 7.91 9.64
C ASP A 354 17.84 9.24 9.74
N LEU A 355 17.11 10.36 9.78
CA LEU A 355 17.67 11.70 9.91
C LEU A 355 17.28 12.36 11.24
N PRO A 356 18.22 13.04 11.93
CA PRO A 356 17.93 13.73 13.17
C PRO A 356 17.02 14.94 12.91
N PRO A 357 15.80 14.99 13.47
CA PRO A 357 14.87 16.10 13.22
C PRO A 357 15.38 17.44 13.77
N GLU A 358 16.28 17.40 14.76
CA GLU A 358 16.88 18.57 15.40
C GLU A 358 17.80 19.37 14.47
N GLN A 359 18.42 18.69 13.50
CA GLN A 359 19.29 19.33 12.51
C GLN A 359 18.49 20.11 11.46
N TRP A 360 17.30 19.61 11.12
CA TRP A 360 16.54 20.09 9.96
C TRP A 360 15.32 20.94 10.33
N LEU A 361 14.90 20.93 11.60
CA LEU A 361 13.75 21.69 12.07
C LEU A 361 14.17 22.78 13.07
N PRO A 362 13.86 24.07 12.83
CA PRO A 362 14.27 25.17 13.72
C PRO A 362 13.70 25.00 15.14
N PRO A 363 14.40 25.36 16.23
CA PRO A 363 13.92 25.12 17.59
C PRO A 363 12.59 25.84 17.88
N PRO A 364 11.70 25.24 18.70
CA PRO A 364 10.32 25.73 18.90
C PRO A 364 10.20 27.15 19.49
N ASN A 365 11.30 27.72 20.03
CA ASN A 365 11.29 28.99 20.78
C ASN A 365 11.98 30.17 20.07
N GLN A 366 12.41 30.05 18.81
CA GLN A 366 12.91 31.20 18.04
C GLN A 366 11.88 31.65 17.00
N GLY A 367 11.00 32.58 17.40
CA GLY A 367 10.17 33.33 16.46
C GLY A 367 8.72 33.51 16.89
N ASN A 368 8.50 34.34 17.90
CA ASN A 368 7.20 34.95 18.18
C ASN A 368 6.84 35.92 17.03
N ASN A 369 6.39 35.38 15.89
CA ASN A 369 5.71 36.13 14.83
C ASN A 369 4.42 35.38 14.50
N ALA A 370 3.46 35.42 15.44
CA ALA A 370 2.11 34.87 15.33
C ALA A 370 1.22 35.54 14.25
N ARG A 371 1.82 36.12 13.20
CA ARG A 371 1.14 36.69 12.02
C ARG A 371 1.41 35.92 10.72
N THR A 372 2.28 34.93 10.78
CA THR A 372 2.59 34.00 9.69
C THR A 372 2.66 32.63 10.33
N GLY A 373 1.71 31.74 10.00
CA GLY A 373 1.62 30.41 10.60
C GLY A 373 2.99 29.73 10.56
N SER A 374 3.42 29.15 11.69
CA SER A 374 4.71 28.50 11.87
C SER A 374 5.01 27.55 10.70
N THR A 375 5.85 28.00 9.77
CA THR A 375 6.03 27.38 8.46
C THR A 375 7.22 26.43 8.53
N LEU A 376 7.00 25.15 8.21
CA LEU A 376 8.03 24.12 8.17
C LEU A 376 8.79 24.23 6.85
N ALA A 377 10.04 24.68 6.88
CA ALA A 377 10.90 24.73 5.70
C ALA A 377 12.03 23.70 5.85
N LEU A 378 12.12 22.76 4.91
CA LEU A 378 13.25 21.84 4.80
C LEU A 378 14.21 22.37 3.73
N PRO A 379 15.50 22.57 4.05
CA PRO A 379 16.52 22.96 3.07
C PRO A 379 16.66 21.90 1.97
N ALA A 380 16.94 22.34 0.74
CA ALA A 380 17.20 21.45 -0.40
C ALA A 380 18.46 20.58 -0.22
N GLU A 381 19.40 21.02 0.63
CA GLU A 381 20.59 20.26 1.03
C GLU A 381 20.24 18.89 1.63
N LEU A 382 19.02 18.73 2.17
CA LEU A 382 18.48 17.45 2.65
C LEU A 382 18.48 16.36 1.57
N LEU A 383 18.21 16.74 0.31
CA LEU A 383 18.11 15.81 -0.82
C LEU A 383 19.47 15.35 -1.35
N GLY A 384 20.58 15.90 -0.82
CA GLY A 384 21.93 15.59 -1.27
C GLY A 384 22.30 16.19 -2.64
N VAL A 385 23.53 15.94 -3.08
CA VAL A 385 24.02 16.31 -4.42
C VAL A 385 23.73 15.15 -5.36
N MET A 386 23.03 15.41 -6.47
CA MET A 386 22.60 14.37 -7.42
C MET A 386 23.01 14.71 -8.86
N ASP A 387 23.19 13.67 -9.67
CA ASP A 387 23.50 13.74 -11.11
C ASP A 387 22.30 14.30 -11.92
N HIS A 388 22.53 14.83 -13.13
CA HIS A 388 21.52 15.48 -13.96
C HIS A 388 20.24 14.64 -14.18
N ALA A 389 20.39 13.32 -14.38
CA ALA A 389 19.27 12.40 -14.57
C ALA A 389 18.42 12.21 -13.28
N ALA A 390 19.08 12.15 -12.13
CA ALA A 390 18.41 12.06 -10.83
C ALA A 390 17.67 13.36 -10.48
N THR A 391 18.21 14.52 -10.90
CA THR A 391 17.57 15.83 -10.74
C THR A 391 16.28 15.96 -11.56
N ALA A 392 16.22 15.39 -12.77
CA ALA A 392 15.00 15.36 -13.58
C ALA A 392 13.90 14.50 -12.90
N LEU A 393 14.28 13.35 -12.33
CA LEU A 393 13.36 12.50 -11.58
C LEU A 393 12.86 13.18 -10.30
N GLN A 394 13.73 13.91 -9.60
CA GLN A 394 13.33 14.74 -8.46
C GLN A 394 12.31 15.80 -8.87
N ALA A 395 12.53 16.50 -9.98
CA ALA A 395 11.58 17.50 -10.48
C ALA A 395 10.21 16.88 -10.77
N VAL A 396 10.17 15.65 -11.30
CA VAL A 396 8.91 14.92 -11.46
C VAL A 396 8.30 14.48 -10.13
N GLY A 397 9.12 14.11 -9.13
CA GLY A 397 8.67 13.93 -7.75
C GLY A 397 8.04 15.21 -7.18
N LEU A 398 8.60 16.38 -7.49
CA LEU A 398 7.99 17.68 -7.15
C LEU A 398 6.66 17.90 -7.87
N VAL A 399 6.55 17.59 -9.16
CA VAL A 399 5.26 17.60 -9.90
C VAL A 399 4.25 16.64 -9.26
N SER A 400 4.71 15.47 -8.83
CA SER A 400 3.85 14.48 -8.18
C SER A 400 3.32 15.01 -6.85
N MET A 401 4.19 15.57 -6.00
CA MET A 401 3.79 16.24 -4.76
C MET A 401 2.70 17.28 -5.00
N MET A 402 2.93 18.06 -6.05
CA MET A 402 2.03 19.08 -6.49
C MET A 402 0.64 18.54 -6.87
N GLU A 403 0.55 17.40 -7.57
CA GLU A 403 -0.71 16.77 -7.98
C GLU A 403 -1.42 15.94 -6.89
N ALA A 404 -0.79 15.71 -5.73
CA ALA A 404 -1.22 14.72 -4.74
C ALA A 404 -2.60 14.98 -4.13
N THR A 405 -2.93 16.25 -3.88
CA THR A 405 -3.97 16.59 -2.92
C THR A 405 -5.26 17.00 -3.63
N SER A 406 -6.29 16.18 -3.47
CA SER A 406 -7.65 16.45 -3.95
C SER A 406 -8.29 17.68 -3.28
N SER A 407 -7.74 18.16 -2.16
CA SER A 407 -8.02 19.46 -1.51
C SER A 407 -6.99 19.68 -0.40
N PRO A 408 -5.79 20.24 -0.68
CA PRO A 408 -4.81 20.50 0.36
C PRO A 408 -5.31 21.65 1.24
N THR A 409 -5.08 21.55 2.55
CA THR A 409 -5.25 22.69 3.45
C THR A 409 -4.35 23.85 2.99
N PRO A 410 -4.72 25.11 3.25
CA PRO A 410 -3.90 26.26 2.84
C PRO A 410 -2.47 26.19 3.41
N SER A 411 -2.29 25.62 4.61
CA SER A 411 -0.98 25.38 5.24
C SER A 411 -0.16 24.32 4.51
N GLU A 412 -0.75 23.18 4.12
CA GLU A 412 -0.06 22.13 3.36
C GLU A 412 0.36 22.66 1.98
N ARG A 413 -0.53 23.43 1.33
CA ARG A 413 -0.24 24.06 0.04
C ARG A 413 0.91 25.06 0.14
N ALA A 414 0.95 25.88 1.19
CA ALA A 414 2.03 26.84 1.43
C ALA A 414 3.38 26.13 1.71
N ASN A 415 3.38 25.10 2.56
CA ASN A 415 4.58 24.32 2.90
C ASN A 415 5.16 23.59 1.66
N MET A 416 4.29 22.98 0.86
CA MET A 416 4.68 22.33 -0.39
C MET A 416 5.27 23.31 -1.40
N MET A 417 4.60 24.45 -1.65
CA MET A 417 5.12 25.44 -2.59
C MET A 417 6.44 26.07 -2.12
N ARG A 418 6.62 26.23 -0.81
CA ARG A 418 7.88 26.72 -0.25
C ARG A 418 9.02 25.72 -0.43
N PHE A 419 8.76 24.43 -0.17
CA PHE A 419 9.75 23.38 -0.41
C PHE A 419 10.18 23.34 -1.88
N ILE A 420 9.23 23.45 -2.81
CA ILE A 420 9.54 23.55 -4.25
C ILE A 420 10.38 24.79 -4.55
N GLY A 421 10.08 25.94 -3.94
CA GLY A 421 10.88 27.16 -4.11
C GLY A 421 12.29 27.06 -3.52
N ASP A 422 12.47 26.36 -2.40
CA ASP A 422 13.77 26.15 -1.78
C ASP A 422 14.61 25.12 -2.56
N VAL A 423 13.98 24.08 -3.10
CA VAL A 423 14.60 23.17 -4.09
C VAL A 423 14.96 23.93 -5.37
N GLY A 424 14.09 24.82 -5.85
CA GLY A 424 14.33 25.64 -7.04
C GLY A 424 15.45 26.66 -6.92
N LYS A 425 15.75 27.17 -5.72
CA LYS A 425 16.97 27.97 -5.53
C LYS A 425 18.25 27.17 -5.70
N SER A 426 18.20 25.88 -5.41
CA SER A 426 19.35 24.98 -5.48
C SER A 426 19.47 24.34 -6.88
N TRP A 427 18.33 24.11 -7.53
CA TRP A 427 18.20 23.46 -8.84
C TRP A 427 17.15 24.19 -9.70
N PRO A 428 17.51 25.36 -10.26
CA PRO A 428 16.55 26.29 -10.88
C PRO A 428 15.95 25.71 -12.18
N GLU A 429 16.79 25.18 -13.08
CA GLU A 429 16.41 24.67 -14.40
C GLU A 429 15.26 23.65 -14.34
N TYR A 430 15.33 22.67 -13.44
CA TYR A 430 14.35 21.59 -13.34
C TYR A 430 13.14 21.93 -12.45
N SER A 431 13.31 22.81 -11.46
CA SER A 431 12.17 23.31 -10.68
C SER A 431 11.26 24.19 -11.52
N MET A 432 11.83 24.95 -12.46
CA MET A 432 11.08 25.64 -13.50
C MET A 432 10.29 24.65 -14.36
N MET A 433 10.90 23.55 -14.82
CA MET A 433 10.22 22.52 -15.62
C MET A 433 9.05 21.88 -14.86
N ALA A 434 9.22 21.59 -13.57
CA ALA A 434 8.17 21.06 -12.70
C ALA A 434 7.00 22.07 -12.50
N CYS A 435 7.34 23.33 -12.22
CA CYS A 435 6.34 24.39 -12.08
C CYS A 435 5.61 24.68 -13.40
N ALA A 436 6.32 24.72 -14.52
CA ALA A 436 5.79 24.90 -15.87
C ALA A 436 4.77 23.81 -16.22
N HIS A 437 5.10 22.54 -15.94
CA HIS A 437 4.20 21.41 -16.18
C HIS A 437 2.88 21.57 -15.40
N ARG A 438 2.92 21.99 -14.13
CA ARG A 438 1.71 22.18 -13.33
C ARG A 438 0.89 23.42 -13.71
N LEU A 439 1.53 24.52 -14.10
CA LEU A 439 0.84 25.75 -14.48
C LEU A 439 -0.19 25.52 -15.61
N GLU A 440 0.05 24.55 -16.50
CA GLU A 440 -0.88 24.15 -17.57
C GLU A 440 -1.95 23.15 -17.11
N THR A 441 -1.63 22.24 -16.18
CA THR A 441 -2.58 21.24 -15.64
C THR A 441 -3.52 21.79 -14.55
N LEU A 442 -3.47 23.09 -14.29
CA LEU A 442 -4.39 23.83 -13.43
C LEU A 442 -5.40 24.62 -14.29
N PRO A 443 -6.55 24.05 -14.70
CA PRO A 443 -7.56 24.81 -15.45
C PRO A 443 -8.21 25.94 -14.62
N GLU A 444 -8.15 25.90 -13.28
CA GLU A 444 -8.98 26.76 -12.42
C GLU A 444 -8.20 27.60 -11.38
N THR A 445 -6.91 27.37 -11.16
CA THR A 445 -6.30 27.74 -9.88
C THR A 445 -5.45 28.99 -9.88
N VAL A 446 -5.01 29.54 -11.02
CA VAL A 446 -4.34 30.85 -11.02
C VAL A 446 -5.35 31.94 -10.67
N HIS A 447 -6.55 31.89 -11.24
CA HIS A 447 -7.63 32.83 -10.92
C HIS A 447 -8.10 32.69 -9.45
N ASP A 448 -8.18 31.46 -8.93
CA ASP A 448 -8.57 31.23 -7.53
C ASP A 448 -7.45 31.50 -6.51
N LEU A 449 -6.17 31.31 -6.88
CA LEU A 449 -5.00 31.68 -6.06
C LEU A 449 -4.90 33.20 -5.83
N PHE A 450 -5.40 33.99 -6.77
CA PHE A 450 -5.45 35.45 -6.71
C PHE A 450 -6.85 36.00 -6.38
N SER A 451 -7.80 35.14 -6.03
CA SER A 451 -9.12 35.55 -5.54
C SER A 451 -9.05 35.96 -4.05
N ASP A 452 -9.94 36.87 -3.63
CA ASP A 452 -9.86 37.70 -2.40
C ASP A 452 -9.77 36.99 -1.02
N ASN A 453 -9.64 35.65 -0.95
CA ASN A 453 -9.69 34.87 0.30
C ASN A 453 -8.47 33.96 0.56
N VAL A 454 -7.33 34.23 -0.08
CA VAL A 454 -6.12 33.39 0.05
C VAL A 454 -5.14 33.95 1.09
N ASP A 455 -4.52 33.05 1.86
CA ASP A 455 -3.48 33.36 2.86
C ASP A 455 -2.34 34.18 2.22
N PRO A 456 -1.96 35.36 2.77
CA PRO A 456 -0.90 36.20 2.22
C PRO A 456 0.44 35.48 2.08
N ALA A 457 0.72 34.47 2.92
CA ALA A 457 1.93 33.65 2.80
C ALA A 457 1.95 32.86 1.48
N LEU A 458 0.80 32.38 1.04
CA LEU A 458 0.66 31.55 -0.15
C LEU A 458 0.82 32.37 -1.44
N VAL A 459 0.29 33.59 -1.45
CA VAL A 459 0.47 34.57 -2.53
C VAL A 459 1.93 34.98 -2.67
N GLN A 460 2.64 35.19 -1.55
CA GLN A 460 4.07 35.52 -1.56
C GLN A 460 4.92 34.38 -2.15
N VAL A 461 4.66 33.14 -1.74
CA VAL A 461 5.40 31.96 -2.24
C VAL A 461 5.09 31.72 -3.72
N ALA A 462 3.82 31.81 -4.13
CA ALA A 462 3.44 31.69 -5.54
C ALA A 462 4.07 32.79 -6.41
N SER A 463 4.10 34.03 -5.93
CA SER A 463 4.76 35.15 -6.63
C SER A 463 6.28 34.94 -6.74
N ALA A 464 6.92 34.38 -5.71
CA ALA A 464 8.33 34.03 -5.74
C ALA A 464 8.64 32.92 -6.75
N LEU A 465 7.80 31.88 -6.82
CA LEU A 465 7.91 30.81 -7.81
C LEU A 465 7.71 31.32 -9.23
N ILE A 466 6.66 32.12 -9.47
CA ILE A 466 6.39 32.73 -10.78
C ILE A 466 7.56 33.62 -11.18
N LYS A 467 8.08 34.44 -10.26
CA LYS A 467 9.26 35.28 -10.54
C LYS A 467 10.50 34.45 -10.85
N MET A 468 10.74 33.36 -10.13
CA MET A 468 11.84 32.43 -10.40
C MET A 468 11.71 31.82 -11.81
N THR A 469 10.51 31.34 -12.17
CA THR A 469 10.25 30.82 -13.52
C THR A 469 10.40 31.89 -14.62
N LEU A 470 10.05 33.15 -14.32
CA LEU A 470 10.17 34.28 -15.24
C LEU A 470 11.62 34.73 -15.44
N ASP A 471 12.38 34.86 -14.35
CA ASP A 471 13.78 35.29 -14.36
C ASP A 471 14.66 34.24 -15.07
N GLU A 472 14.32 32.95 -14.95
CA GLU A 472 15.01 31.86 -15.62
C GLU A 472 14.61 31.71 -17.10
N ALA A 473 13.32 31.83 -17.42
CA ALA A 473 12.86 31.93 -18.81
C ALA A 473 13.52 33.11 -19.56
N ALA A 474 13.75 34.24 -18.88
CA ALA A 474 14.43 35.40 -19.45
C ALA A 474 15.93 35.17 -19.69
N THR A 475 16.58 34.30 -18.90
CA THR A 475 18.00 33.93 -19.11
C THR A 475 18.18 32.93 -20.24
N ILE A 476 17.22 32.03 -20.46
CA ILE A 476 17.24 31.06 -21.58
C ILE A 476 16.84 31.73 -22.91
N GLY A 477 15.84 32.62 -22.90
CA GLY A 477 15.30 33.26 -24.10
C GLY A 477 16.11 34.47 -24.62
N GLY A 478 17.16 34.90 -23.93
CA GLY A 478 18.05 35.99 -24.37
C GLY A 478 17.38 37.35 -24.62
N GLY A 479 16.13 37.55 -24.17
CA GLY A 479 15.30 38.72 -24.47
C GLY A 479 14.86 39.48 -23.22
N PRO A 480 14.50 40.78 -23.35
CA PRO A 480 14.08 41.60 -22.21
C PRO A 480 12.79 41.04 -21.59
N ALA A 481 12.75 41.02 -20.26
CA ALA A 481 11.74 40.40 -19.38
C ALA A 481 10.31 41.01 -19.44
N GLY A 482 9.84 41.46 -20.60
CA GLY A 482 8.59 42.21 -20.76
C GLY A 482 7.57 41.65 -21.75
N SER A 483 7.86 40.53 -22.42
CA SER A 483 6.96 39.91 -23.41
C SER A 483 6.27 38.68 -22.81
N SER A 484 4.97 38.79 -22.48
CA SER A 484 4.18 37.67 -21.96
C SER A 484 4.14 36.45 -22.91
N VAL A 485 4.37 36.69 -24.21
CA VAL A 485 4.40 35.65 -25.25
C VAL A 485 5.72 34.86 -25.21
N ALA A 486 6.86 35.54 -25.06
CA ALA A 486 8.17 34.88 -24.96
C ALA A 486 8.28 34.03 -23.68
N THR A 487 7.64 34.45 -22.60
CA THR A 487 7.54 33.66 -21.38
C THR A 487 6.73 32.38 -21.58
N LEU A 488 5.59 32.45 -22.25
CA LEU A 488 4.74 31.27 -22.51
C LEU A 488 5.44 30.28 -23.45
N GLU A 489 6.18 30.78 -24.46
CA GLU A 489 7.01 29.96 -25.34
C GLU A 489 8.12 29.25 -24.54
N ALA A 490 8.88 29.96 -23.70
CA ALA A 490 9.93 29.36 -22.86
C ALA A 490 9.41 28.32 -21.85
N ILE A 491 8.22 28.54 -21.27
CA ILE A 491 7.52 27.56 -20.40
C ILE A 491 7.15 26.30 -21.21
N SER A 492 6.64 26.50 -22.43
CA SER A 492 6.26 25.39 -23.32
C SER A 492 7.47 24.58 -23.80
N GLU A 493 8.59 25.24 -24.07
CA GLU A 493 9.88 24.64 -24.44
C GLU A 493 10.45 23.84 -23.28
N SER A 494 10.50 24.42 -22.07
CA SER A 494 11.01 23.74 -20.86
C SER A 494 10.22 22.47 -20.54
N ARG A 495 8.90 22.49 -20.75
CA ARG A 495 8.04 21.30 -20.63
C ARG A 495 8.36 20.24 -21.67
N GLN A 496 8.60 20.66 -22.92
CA GLN A 496 8.98 19.73 -23.99
C GLN A 496 10.34 19.11 -23.69
N THR A 497 11.31 19.89 -23.20
CA THR A 497 12.61 19.42 -22.72
C THR A 497 12.47 18.39 -21.59
N LEU A 498 11.52 18.58 -20.66
CA LEU A 498 11.27 17.60 -19.59
C LEU A 498 10.76 16.29 -20.15
N ARG A 499 9.77 16.35 -21.05
CA ARG A 499 9.22 15.15 -21.69
C ARG A 499 10.27 14.43 -22.52
N THR A 500 11.03 15.15 -23.34
CA THR A 500 12.09 14.53 -24.16
C THR A 500 13.18 13.90 -23.29
N SER A 501 13.60 14.57 -22.22
CA SER A 501 14.60 14.02 -21.28
C SER A 501 14.08 12.74 -20.61
N LEU A 502 12.80 12.70 -20.24
CA LEU A 502 12.17 11.49 -19.66
C LEU A 502 11.95 10.39 -20.70
N GLU A 503 11.65 10.74 -21.95
CA GLU A 503 11.54 9.78 -23.06
C GLU A 503 12.89 9.13 -23.36
N GLU A 504 13.98 9.90 -23.36
CA GLU A 504 15.36 9.39 -23.55
C GLU A 504 15.73 8.33 -22.51
N ILE A 505 15.35 8.55 -21.25
CA ILE A 505 15.60 7.59 -20.15
C ILE A 505 14.47 6.54 -19.97
N LYS A 506 13.44 6.56 -20.83
CA LYS A 506 12.25 5.68 -20.76
C LYS A 506 11.46 5.77 -19.44
N MET A 507 11.34 6.98 -18.89
CA MET A 507 10.59 7.30 -17.65
C MET A 507 9.45 8.29 -17.88
N HIS A 508 8.93 8.38 -19.11
CA HIS A 508 7.85 9.30 -19.48
C HIS A 508 6.52 9.00 -18.76
N GLY A 509 6.31 7.74 -18.36
CA GLY A 509 5.09 7.27 -17.69
C GLY A 509 4.84 7.90 -16.33
N ILE A 510 5.85 8.49 -15.69
CA ILE A 510 5.69 9.16 -14.40
C ILE A 510 4.78 10.40 -14.51
N LEU A 511 4.71 11.02 -15.68
CA LEU A 511 3.82 12.16 -15.94
C LEU A 511 2.41 11.75 -16.38
N GLU A 512 2.15 10.46 -16.61
CA GLU A 512 0.86 9.99 -17.11
C GLU A 512 -0.11 9.67 -15.97
N ALA A 513 -1.24 10.38 -15.92
CA ALA A 513 -2.32 10.04 -15.00
C ALA A 513 -3.12 8.84 -15.52
N ARG A 514 -2.99 7.68 -14.87
CA ARG A 514 -3.74 6.45 -15.19
C ARG A 514 -4.94 6.28 -14.26
N PRO A 515 -6.18 6.55 -14.70
CA PRO A 515 -7.35 6.41 -13.83
C PRO A 515 -7.63 4.95 -13.47
N PHE A 516 -8.31 4.72 -12.35
CA PHE A 516 -8.83 3.41 -11.99
C PHE A 516 -10.13 3.12 -12.77
N SER A 517 -10.31 1.88 -13.21
CA SER A 517 -11.50 1.39 -13.90
C SER A 517 -12.10 0.19 -13.15
N ARG A 518 -13.34 -0.17 -13.47
CA ARG A 518 -14.01 -1.36 -12.92
C ARG A 518 -13.63 -2.65 -13.65
N GLU A 519 -13.02 -2.55 -14.82
CA GLU A 519 -12.59 -3.72 -15.59
C GLU A 519 -11.45 -4.46 -14.89
N SER A 520 -11.46 -5.80 -14.95
CA SER A 520 -10.30 -6.60 -14.58
C SER A 520 -9.23 -6.35 -15.64
N GLY A 521 -8.05 -5.88 -15.23
CA GLY A 521 -6.95 -5.69 -16.17
C GLY A 521 -6.43 -7.03 -16.69
N GLY A 522 -7.13 -7.67 -17.62
CA GLY A 522 -6.86 -9.05 -18.07
C GLY A 522 -5.40 -9.26 -18.46
N ARG A 523 -4.81 -8.29 -19.15
CA ARG A 523 -3.38 -8.26 -19.48
C ARG A 523 -2.47 -8.31 -18.24
N VAL A 524 -2.81 -7.57 -17.19
CA VAL A 524 -2.05 -7.58 -15.92
C VAL A 524 -2.17 -8.94 -15.25
N MET A 525 -3.36 -9.56 -15.29
CA MET A 525 -3.56 -10.90 -14.71
C MET A 525 -2.78 -11.97 -15.45
N GLU A 526 -2.71 -11.89 -16.79
CA GLU A 526 -1.88 -12.76 -17.63
C GLU A 526 -0.40 -12.61 -17.28
N GLN A 527 0.13 -11.39 -17.22
CA GLN A 527 1.52 -11.13 -16.83
C GLN A 527 1.87 -11.70 -15.45
N VAL A 528 0.99 -11.55 -14.47
CA VAL A 528 1.19 -12.10 -13.13
C VAL A 528 1.11 -13.63 -13.15
N SER A 529 0.25 -14.20 -14.00
CA SER A 529 0.17 -15.65 -14.19
C SER A 529 1.47 -16.23 -14.75
N ASP A 530 2.05 -15.57 -15.76
CA ASP A 530 3.33 -15.96 -16.36
C ASP A 530 4.48 -15.81 -15.37
N MET A 531 4.49 -14.72 -14.59
CA MET A 531 5.46 -14.51 -13.52
C MET A 531 5.40 -15.61 -12.47
N ILE A 532 4.19 -15.98 -12.01
CA ILE A 532 4.05 -17.11 -11.08
C ILE A 532 4.49 -18.42 -11.74
N GLY A 533 4.26 -18.59 -13.05
CA GLY A 533 4.79 -19.71 -13.83
C GLY A 533 6.31 -19.83 -13.70
N VAL A 534 7.03 -18.73 -13.94
CA VAL A 534 8.49 -18.67 -13.75
C VAL A 534 8.85 -19.04 -12.31
N ILE A 535 8.23 -18.40 -11.31
CA ILE A 535 8.53 -18.65 -9.88
C ILE A 535 8.41 -20.13 -9.51
N VAL A 536 7.37 -20.80 -10.02
CA VAL A 536 7.06 -22.20 -9.74
C VAL A 536 8.00 -23.15 -10.50
N GLU A 537 8.54 -22.74 -11.65
CA GLU A 537 9.39 -23.57 -12.53
C GLU A 537 10.90 -23.43 -12.27
N THR A 538 11.38 -22.25 -11.87
CA THR A 538 12.80 -22.01 -11.51
C THR A 538 13.15 -22.43 -10.08
N SER A 539 12.14 -22.79 -9.29
CA SER A 539 12.27 -23.27 -7.92
C SER A 539 12.30 -24.78 -7.87
#